data_AF-X1HVB8-F1
#
_entry.id   AF-X1HVB8-F1
#
_cell.length_a   1.000
_cell.length_b   1.000
_cell.length_c   1.000
_cell.angle_alpha   90.00
_cell.angle_beta   90.00
_cell.angle_gamma   90.00
#
_symmetry.space_group_name_H-M   'P 1'
#
loop_
_entity.id
_entity.type
_entity.pdbx_description
1 polymer ?
#
loop_
_entity_poly.entity_id
_entity_poly.type
_entity_poly.pdbx_seq_one_letter_code
_entity_poly.pdbx_strand_id
1 'polypeptide(L)'
;MEKSSPAMDKRFYSVREASVYSGLSRRSIYQKIKDGDIRYYRAGGVQGKIVIDRQDIDDFVMANEFKSSDQIREILKEKKIQIK
;
A
#
# COMPACT_ATOMS: atom_id res chain seq x y z
N MET A 1 -16.25 2.50 22.36
CA MET A 1 -16.63 1.43 21.40
C MET A 1 -15.36 0.97 20.68
N GLU A 2 -14.63 0.02 21.25
CA GLU A 2 -13.50 -0.62 20.60
C GLU A 2 -14.04 -1.66 19.60
N LYS A 3 -14.02 -1.33 18.31
CA LYS A 3 -14.42 -2.28 17.27
C LYS A 3 -13.30 -3.29 17.06
N SER A 4 -13.40 -4.41 17.76
CA SER A 4 -12.98 -5.77 17.36
C SER A 4 -11.90 -5.80 16.26
N SER A 5 -10.64 -6.03 16.64
CA SER A 5 -9.55 -6.40 15.72
C SER A 5 -9.92 -7.67 14.96
N PRO A 6 -10.25 -7.64 13.66
CA PRO A 6 -10.62 -8.85 12.96
C PRO A 6 -9.42 -9.32 12.12
N ALA A 7 -8.79 -10.39 12.61
CA ALA A 7 -7.97 -11.32 11.85
C ALA A 7 -6.76 -10.71 11.10
N MET A 8 -5.62 -10.63 11.78
CA MET A 8 -4.32 -10.35 11.16
C MET A 8 -3.76 -11.50 10.29
N ASP A 9 -4.53 -12.58 10.10
CA ASP A 9 -4.10 -13.76 9.35
C ASP A 9 -4.97 -14.06 8.12
N LYS A 10 -5.74 -13.07 7.65
CA LYS A 10 -6.47 -13.21 6.39
C LYS A 10 -5.50 -13.12 5.22
N ARG A 11 -5.73 -13.95 4.20
CA ARG A 11 -5.02 -13.84 2.93
C ARG A 11 -5.45 -12.60 2.13
N PHE A 12 -6.73 -12.25 2.16
CA PHE A 12 -7.25 -11.10 1.43
C PHE A 12 -7.83 -10.06 2.37
N TYR A 13 -7.43 -8.81 2.18
CA TYR A 13 -7.86 -7.67 2.96
C TYR A 13 -8.66 -6.69 2.12
N SER A 14 -9.79 -6.20 2.64
CA SER A 14 -10.39 -4.98 2.10
C SER A 14 -9.44 -3.80 2.29
N VAL A 15 -9.64 -2.70 1.55
CA VAL A 15 -8.82 -1.48 1.70
C VAL A 15 -8.82 -0.95 3.15
N ARG A 16 -9.93 -1.12 3.87
CA ARG A 16 -10.00 -0.73 5.29
C ARG A 16 -9.12 -1.62 6.16
N GLU A 17 -9.12 -2.93 5.94
CA GLU A 17 -8.29 -3.86 6.71
C GLU A 17 -6.81 -3.72 6.34
N ALA A 18 -6.49 -3.56 5.05
CA ALA A 18 -5.14 -3.30 4.57
C ALA A 18 -4.53 -2.04 5.19
N SER A 19 -5.35 -1.00 5.42
CA SER A 19 -4.94 0.21 6.12
C SER A 19 -4.54 -0.03 7.57
N VAL A 20 -5.28 -0.90 8.27
CA VAL A 20 -4.95 -1.27 9.65
C VAL A 20 -3.73 -2.18 9.70
N TYR A 21 -3.62 -3.12 8.75
CA TYR A 21 -2.51 -4.07 8.68
C TYR A 21 -1.17 -3.42 8.32
N SER A 22 -1.14 -2.59 7.27
CA SER A 22 0.09 -1.94 6.79
C SER A 22 0.43 -0.61 7.47
N GLY A 23 -0.50 -0.06 8.27
CA GLY A 23 -0.39 1.31 8.81
C GLY A 23 -0.57 2.43 7.77
N LEU A 24 -0.75 2.10 6.48
CA LEU A 24 -0.98 3.09 5.44
C LEU A 24 -2.39 3.67 5.52
N SER A 25 -2.55 4.94 5.12
CA SER A 25 -3.89 5.53 5.01
C SER A 25 -4.68 4.88 3.87
N ARG A 26 -6.01 4.75 4.03
CA ARG A 26 -6.90 4.27 2.96
C ARG A 26 -6.72 5.05 1.65
N ARG A 27 -6.53 6.37 1.72
CA ARG A 27 -6.28 7.23 0.56
C ARG A 27 -4.98 6.85 -0.14
N SER A 28 -3.91 6.63 0.62
CA SER A 28 -2.62 6.19 0.09
C SER A 28 -2.77 4.84 -0.62
N ILE A 29 -3.48 3.87 -0.02
CA ILE A 29 -3.71 2.56 -0.63
C ILE A 29 -4.47 2.69 -1.95
N TYR A 30 -5.55 3.49 -2.01
CA TYR A 30 -6.27 3.72 -3.27
C TYR A 30 -5.39 4.37 -4.33
N GLN A 31 -4.54 5.34 -3.94
CA GLN A 31 -3.62 5.97 -4.87
C GLN A 31 -2.59 4.96 -5.39
N LYS A 32 -2.03 4.13 -4.53
CA LYS A 32 -1.05 3.09 -4.90
C LYS A 32 -1.65 2.00 -5.78
N ILE A 33 -2.90 1.64 -5.56
CA ILE A 33 -3.65 0.78 -6.48
C ILE A 33 -3.81 1.44 -7.84
N LYS A 34 -4.17 2.73 -7.87
CA LYS A 34 -4.35 3.49 -9.11
C LYS A 34 -3.05 3.64 -9.89
N ASP A 35 -1.94 3.84 -9.18
CA ASP A 35 -0.60 4.00 -9.74
C ASP A 35 -0.03 2.65 -10.23
N GLY A 36 -0.66 1.53 -9.89
CA GLY A 36 -0.21 0.17 -10.22
C GLY A 36 0.87 -0.38 -9.29
N ASP A 37 1.19 0.33 -8.22
CA ASP A 37 2.19 -0.06 -7.22
C ASP A 37 1.71 -1.21 -6.31
N ILE A 38 0.40 -1.31 -6.07
CA ILE A 38 -0.22 -2.39 -5.30
C ILE A 38 -1.26 -3.08 -6.16
N ARG A 39 -1.15 -4.40 -6.32
CA ARG A 39 -2.14 -5.21 -7.02
C ARG A 39 -3.43 -5.31 -6.23
N TYR A 40 -4.54 -5.44 -6.92
CA TYR A 40 -5.84 -5.60 -6.30
C TYR A 40 -6.71 -6.59 -7.07
N TYR A 41 -7.66 -7.16 -6.34
CA TYR A 41 -8.62 -8.14 -6.84
C TYR A 41 -10.04 -7.65 -6.55
N ARG A 42 -11.02 -8.14 -7.29
CA ARG A 42 -12.45 -7.87 -7.02
C ARG A 42 -13.13 -9.12 -6.51
N ALA A 43 -13.54 -9.10 -5.25
CA ALA A 43 -14.34 -10.16 -4.65
C ALA A 43 -15.78 -10.06 -5.14
N GLY A 44 -16.22 -11.01 -5.98
CA GLY A 44 -17.56 -11.03 -6.58
C GLY A 44 -17.62 -10.54 -8.04
N GLY A 45 -16.51 -10.56 -8.78
CA GLY A 45 -16.48 -10.22 -10.20
C GLY A 45 -16.41 -8.72 -10.49
N VAL A 46 -16.90 -8.28 -11.65
CA VAL A 46 -16.69 -6.90 -12.14
C VAL A 46 -17.24 -5.82 -11.19
N GLN A 47 -18.33 -6.08 -10.47
CA GLN A 47 -18.91 -5.14 -9.49
C GLN A 47 -18.50 -5.46 -8.04
N GLY A 48 -17.57 -6.40 -7.86
CA GLY A 48 -17.10 -6.86 -6.57
C GLY A 48 -16.32 -5.82 -5.78
N LYS A 49 -16.23 -6.02 -4.46
CA LYS A 49 -15.42 -5.17 -3.58
C LYS A 49 -13.95 -5.37 -3.86
N ILE A 50 -13.19 -4.27 -3.81
CA ILE A 50 -11.73 -4.31 -3.92
C ILE A 50 -11.16 -4.97 -2.67
N VAL A 51 -10.37 -6.02 -2.90
CA VAL A 51 -9.57 -6.71 -1.90
C VAL A 51 -8.12 -6.81 -2.40
N ILE A 52 -7.19 -6.92 -1.47
CA ILE A 52 -5.75 -6.90 -1.71
C ILE A 52 -5.18 -8.16 -1.05
N ASP A 53 -4.35 -8.94 -1.77
CA ASP A 53 -3.66 -10.07 -1.14
C ASP A 53 -2.64 -9.52 -0.15
N ARG A 54 -2.53 -10.17 1.00
CA ARG A 54 -1.53 -9.86 2.03
C ARG A 54 -0.13 -9.82 1.45
N GLN A 55 0.22 -10.77 0.57
CA GLN A 55 1.55 -10.83 -0.04
C GLN A 55 1.86 -9.58 -0.86
N ASP A 56 0.89 -9.07 -1.63
CA ASP A 56 1.08 -7.83 -2.40
C ASP A 56 1.29 -6.61 -1.50
N ILE A 57 0.67 -6.59 -0.31
CA ILE A 57 0.87 -5.53 0.69
C ILE A 57 2.28 -5.65 1.29
N ASP A 58 2.67 -6.86 1.69
CA ASP A 58 3.98 -7.12 2.30
C ASP A 58 5.11 -6.79 1.31
N ASP A 59 4.98 -7.22 0.05
CA ASP A 59 5.92 -6.93 -1.03
C ASP A 59 6.06 -5.41 -1.24
N PHE A 60 4.94 -4.70 -1.25
CA PHE A 60 4.95 -3.23 -1.39
C PHE A 60 5.59 -2.54 -0.19
N VAL A 61 5.26 -2.96 1.03
CA VAL A 61 5.83 -2.39 2.26
C VAL A 61 7.32 -2.64 2.29
N MET A 62 7.76 -3.88 2.09
CA MET A 62 9.19 -4.21 2.04
C MET A 62 9.89 -3.38 0.95
N ALA A 63 9.36 -3.34 -0.28
CA ALA A 63 9.95 -2.56 -1.36
C ALA A 63 10.04 -1.04 -1.08
N ASN A 64 9.15 -0.49 -0.24
CA ASN A 64 9.16 0.93 0.12
C ASN A 64 9.87 1.23 1.44
N GLU A 65 10.00 0.28 2.37
CA GLU A 65 10.86 0.42 3.54
C GLU A 65 12.32 0.59 3.14
N PHE A 66 12.74 -0.04 2.03
CA PHE A 66 14.05 0.21 1.44
C PHE A 66 14.20 1.63 0.88
N LYS A 67 13.11 2.26 0.41
CA LYS A 67 13.10 3.67 0.00
C LYS A 67 12.89 4.58 1.20
N SER A 68 13.74 4.41 2.23
CA SER A 68 13.69 5.23 3.43
C SER A 68 13.71 6.72 3.07
N SER A 69 13.18 7.56 3.96
CA SER A 69 13.20 9.01 3.82
C SER A 69 14.58 9.57 3.45
N ASP A 70 15.65 8.88 3.80
CA ASP A 70 17.02 9.28 3.49
C ASP A 70 17.40 8.96 2.03
N GLN A 71 16.99 7.82 1.49
CA GLN A 71 17.16 7.54 0.05
C GLN A 71 16.29 8.46 -0.82
N ILE A 72 15.07 8.78 -0.38
CA ILE A 72 14.20 9.75 -1.07
C ILE A 72 14.84 11.15 -1.05
N ARG A 73 15.42 11.57 0.09
CA ARG A 73 16.18 12.83 0.19
C ARG A 73 17.39 12.83 -0.75
N GLU A 74 18.07 11.70 -0.89
CA GLU A 74 19.25 11.56 -1.74
C GLU A 74 18.89 11.63 -3.24
N ILE A 75 17.86 10.90 -3.68
CA ILE A 75 17.31 10.98 -5.05
C ILE A 75 16.83 12.40 -5.38
N LEU A 76 16.19 13.09 -4.41
CA LEU A 76 15.73 14.46 -4.59
C LEU A 76 16.90 15.48 -4.64
N LYS A 77 18.02 15.20 -3.98
CA LYS A 77 19.25 16.00 -4.12
C LYS A 77 19.87 15.84 -5.50
N GLU A 78 20.01 14.61 -5.99
CA GLU A 78 20.61 14.32 -7.30
C GLU A 78 19.84 14.99 -8.46
N LYS A 79 18.50 14.95 -8.41
CA LYS A 79 17.64 15.55 -9.45
C LYS A 79 17.62 17.08 -9.46
N LYS A 80 18.00 17.75 -8.37
CA LYS A 80 18.04 19.23 -8.31
C LYS A 80 19.36 19.84 -8.78
N ILE A 81 20.37 19.03 -9.11
CA ILE A 81 21.71 19.52 -9.51
C ILE A 81 21.86 19.62 -11.05
N GLN A 82 20.97 19.01 -11.82
CA GLN A 82 20.92 19.21 -13.27
C GLN A 82 19.90 20.29 -13.61
N ILE A 83 20.31 21.55 -13.57
CA ILE A 83 20.27 22.51 -14.70
C ILE A 83 21.24 23.64 -14.30
N LYS A 84 22.46 23.58 -14.84
CA LYS A 84 23.33 24.72 -15.08
C LYS A 84 23.57 24.78 -16.59
#